data_AF-B3Q020-F1
#
_entry.id   AF-B3Q020-F1
#
_cell.length_a   1.000
_cell.length_b   1.000
_cell.length_c   1.000
_cell.angle_alpha   90.00
_cell.angle_beta   90.00
_cell.angle_gamma   90.00
#
_symmetry.space_group_name_H-M   'P 1'
#
loop_
_entity.id
_entity.type
_entity.pdbx_description
1 polymer ?
#
loop_
_entity_poly.entity_id
_entity_poly.type
_entity_poly.pdbx_seq_one_letter_code
_entity_poly.pdbx_strand_id
1 'polypeptide(L)'
;MHCAFACHCVIPASRDFPRHKRGNQAAQRHLRETIFMAEHHTGPVETGAPMDYREHEKTYDMFIAGAKYGSMLLIVLLLAMTAGFFGGAGLLGGLFVFIVLLAAGIFLVR
;
A
#
# COMPACT_ATOMS: atom_id res chain seq x y z
N MET A 1 -18.09 22.30 -28.48
CA MET A 1 -17.82 21.02 -27.78
C MET A 1 -16.30 20.79 -27.87
N HIS A 2 -15.54 21.68 -27.21
CA HIS A 2 -14.79 21.42 -25.96
C HIS A 2 -13.65 20.40 -26.17
N CYS A 3 -12.39 20.82 -26.34
CA CYS A 3 -11.42 21.41 -25.38
C CYS A 3 -10.65 20.36 -24.57
N ALA A 4 -9.33 20.58 -24.46
CA ALA A 4 -8.34 19.96 -23.54
C ALA A 4 -7.54 18.71 -24.02
N PHE A 5 -6.57 18.93 -24.92
CA PHE A 5 -5.34 18.12 -24.97
C PHE A 5 -4.13 19.04 -25.15
N ALA A 6 -3.98 19.97 -24.21
CA ALA A 6 -2.85 20.91 -24.14
C ALA A 6 -2.26 20.86 -22.73
N CYS A 7 -1.15 20.14 -22.58
CA CYS A 7 -0.03 20.45 -21.68
C CYS A 7 0.83 19.20 -21.48
N HIS A 8 1.80 18.96 -22.35
CA HIS A 8 3.19 18.80 -21.91
C HIS A 8 4.11 18.89 -23.14
N CYS A 9 4.41 20.14 -23.49
CA CYS A 9 5.38 20.52 -24.49
C CYS A 9 6.81 20.28 -23.95
N VAL A 10 7.70 19.70 -24.77
CA VAL A 10 9.11 20.12 -25.00
C VAL A 10 10.05 20.17 -23.75
N ILE A 11 10.99 19.21 -23.55
CA ILE A 11 12.41 19.18 -24.00
C ILE A 11 13.24 20.40 -23.48
N PRO A 12 14.54 20.36 -23.04
CA PRO A 12 15.56 19.30 -23.10
C PRO A 12 16.44 19.11 -21.82
N ALA A 13 17.27 18.08 -21.92
CA ALA A 13 18.65 17.95 -21.42
C ALA A 13 19.37 19.18 -20.85
N SER A 14 20.08 18.91 -19.74
CA SER A 14 21.45 19.37 -19.47
C SER A 14 21.76 20.83 -19.80
N ARG A 15 21.42 21.79 -18.94
CA ARG A 15 22.14 23.08 -18.90
C ARG A 15 22.08 23.73 -17.53
N ASP A 16 23.29 23.96 -17.03
CA ASP A 16 23.70 25.16 -16.32
C ASP A 16 23.24 25.30 -14.88
N PHE A 17 24.11 24.79 -14.01
CA PHE A 17 24.41 25.38 -12.70
C PHE A 17 24.47 26.92 -12.84
N PRO A 18 23.49 27.68 -12.31
CA PRO A 18 23.60 29.12 -12.31
C PRO A 18 24.58 29.49 -11.19
N ARG A 19 25.84 29.72 -11.58
CA ARG A 19 26.83 30.42 -10.76
C ARG A 19 26.45 31.90 -10.69
N HIS A 20 25.35 32.22 -10.01
CA HIS A 20 24.99 33.59 -9.70
C HIS A 20 25.97 34.14 -8.66
N LYS A 21 26.58 35.27 -8.99
CA LYS A 21 27.79 35.78 -8.34
C LYS A 21 27.56 36.10 -6.86
N ARG A 22 28.61 35.79 -6.07
CA ARG A 22 29.00 36.37 -4.77
C ARG A 22 28.04 37.43 -4.21
N GLY A 23 27.07 36.98 -3.42
CA GLY A 23 26.41 37.77 -2.40
C GLY A 23 26.68 37.11 -1.04
N ASN A 24 27.68 37.64 -0.32
CA ASN A 24 28.09 37.31 1.04
C ASN A 24 28.05 35.81 1.46
N GLN A 25 29.21 35.15 1.44
CA GLN A 25 29.36 33.75 1.86
C GLN A 25 28.98 33.49 3.33
N ALA A 26 28.88 34.52 4.18
CA ALA A 26 28.37 34.38 5.53
C ALA A 26 26.85 34.11 5.56
N ALA A 27 26.07 34.79 4.72
CA ALA A 27 24.61 34.62 4.66
C ALA A 27 24.21 33.25 4.06
N GLN A 28 24.95 32.78 3.06
CA GLN A 28 24.75 31.44 2.48
C GLN A 28 25.19 30.31 3.42
N ARG A 29 26.16 30.52 4.32
CA ARG A 29 26.50 29.56 5.38
C ARG A 29 25.38 29.41 6.40
N HIS A 30 24.80 30.53 6.85
CA HIS A 30 23.67 30.49 7.77
C HIS A 30 22.43 29.85 7.15
N LEU A 31 22.12 30.12 5.87
CA LEU A 31 21.01 29.47 5.18
C LEU A 31 21.24 27.95 5.00
N ARG A 32 22.47 27.52 4.71
CA ARG A 32 22.83 26.10 4.61
C ARG A 32 22.78 25.39 5.96
N GLU A 33 23.15 26.07 7.04
CA GLU A 33 22.99 25.54 8.40
C GLU A 33 21.52 25.48 8.82
N THR A 34 20.70 26.50 8.51
CA THR A 34 19.27 26.46 8.83
C THR A 34 18.52 25.41 8.02
N ILE A 35 18.86 25.18 6.75
CA ILE A 35 18.24 24.11 5.94
C ILE A 35 18.66 22.73 6.45
N PHE A 36 19.93 22.55 6.84
CA PHE A 36 20.42 21.31 7.45
C PHE A 36 19.81 21.06 8.85
N MET A 37 19.49 22.11 9.60
CA MET A 37 18.77 22.02 10.89
C MET A 37 17.25 21.91 10.73
N ALA A 38 16.66 22.37 9.63
CA ALA A 38 15.21 22.31 9.36
C ALA A 38 14.76 20.95 8.79
N GLU A 39 15.62 20.22 8.09
CA GLU A 39 15.37 18.81 7.73
C GLU A 39 15.63 17.83 8.88
N HIS A 40 16.23 18.29 9.99
CA HIS A 40 16.29 17.53 11.22
C HIS A 40 15.06 17.81 12.09
N HIS A 41 13.90 17.30 11.63
CA HIS A 41 12.81 16.90 12.52
C HIS A 41 13.25 15.68 13.35
N THR A 42 14.33 15.86 14.10
CA THR A 42 14.69 15.01 15.22
C THR A 42 14.62 15.91 16.43
N GLY A 43 13.39 16.10 16.92
CA GLY A 43 13.20 16.05 18.36
C GLY A 43 13.91 14.79 18.89
N PRO A 44 14.29 14.76 20.19
CA PRO A 44 15.11 13.72 20.77
C PRO A 44 14.76 12.39 20.12
N VAL A 45 15.77 11.64 19.68
CA VAL A 45 15.53 10.28 19.20
C VAL A 45 14.96 9.53 20.41
N GLU A 46 13.65 9.65 20.58
CA GLU A 46 12.78 8.79 21.34
C GLU A 46 12.86 7.50 20.52
N THR A 47 14.01 6.81 20.56
CA THR A 47 14.00 5.36 20.48
C THR A 47 13.07 4.99 21.63
N GLY A 48 11.78 4.97 21.32
CA GLY A 48 10.71 4.89 22.30
C GLY A 48 11.07 3.76 23.23
N ALA A 49 10.89 3.99 24.54
CA ALA A 49 11.15 3.02 25.59
C ALA A 49 10.81 1.60 25.10
N PRO A 50 11.67 0.59 25.35
CA PRO A 50 11.61 -0.73 24.70
C PRO A 50 10.16 -1.23 24.69
N MET A 51 9.53 -1.09 23.52
CA MET A 51 8.10 -1.32 23.37
C MET A 51 7.89 -2.84 23.43
N ASP A 52 6.97 -3.29 24.27
CA ASP A 52 6.61 -4.71 24.33
C ASP A 52 5.87 -5.11 23.05
N TYR A 53 6.57 -5.81 22.15
CA TYR A 53 6.06 -6.24 20.86
C TYR A 53 5.17 -7.48 20.93
N ARG A 54 5.05 -8.12 22.09
CA ARG A 54 4.32 -9.39 22.21
C ARG A 54 2.85 -9.28 21.82
N GLU A 55 2.20 -8.19 22.21
CA GLU A 55 0.79 -7.98 21.87
C GLU A 55 0.61 -7.46 20.43
N HIS A 56 1.62 -6.75 19.90
CA HIS A 56 1.66 -6.30 18.51
C HIS A 56 1.75 -7.48 17.54
N GLU A 57 2.64 -8.44 17.79
CA GLU A 57 2.79 -9.63 16.95
C GLU A 57 1.55 -10.52 17.01
N LYS A 58 1.01 -10.76 18.21
CA LYS A 58 -0.21 -11.56 18.38
C LYS A 58 -1.40 -10.98 17.60
N THR A 59 -1.60 -9.66 17.66
CA THR A 59 -2.70 -9.01 16.93
C THR A 59 -2.46 -9.01 15.43
N TYR A 60 -1.20 -8.83 15.00
CA TYR A 60 -0.83 -8.90 13.59
C TYR A 60 -1.01 -10.30 13.00
N ASP A 61 -0.65 -11.34 13.74
CA ASP A 61 -0.85 -12.74 13.32
C ASP A 61 -2.33 -13.09 13.18
N MET A 62 -3.17 -12.60 14.09
CA MET A 62 -4.63 -12.75 13.98
C MET A 62 -5.18 -12.00 12.76
N PHE A 63 -4.66 -10.80 12.46
CA PHE A 63 -5.03 -10.04 11.28
C PHE A 63 -4.65 -10.78 9.99
N ILE A 64 -3.43 -11.29 9.90
CA ILE A 64 -2.97 -12.06 8.74
C ILE A 64 -3.79 -13.35 8.57
N ALA A 65 -4.04 -14.08 9.65
CA ALA A 65 -4.90 -15.26 9.60
C ALA A 65 -6.31 -14.89 9.09
N GLY A 66 -6.91 -13.83 9.62
CA GLY A 66 -8.21 -13.32 9.18
C GLY A 66 -8.23 -12.92 7.70
N ALA A 67 -7.21 -12.20 7.24
CA ALA A 67 -7.08 -11.79 5.84
C ALA A 67 -6.89 -12.99 4.89
N LYS A 68 -6.12 -14.01 5.30
CA LYS A 68 -5.89 -15.24 4.54
C LYS A 68 -7.19 -16.03 4.35
N TYR A 69 -7.93 -16.30 5.42
CA TYR A 69 -9.20 -17.02 5.34
C TYR A 69 -10.31 -16.17 4.71
N GLY A 70 -10.31 -14.86 4.96
CA GLY A 70 -11.31 -13.93 4.41
C GLY A 70 -11.21 -13.79 2.89
N SER A 71 -10.00 -13.61 2.35
CA SER A 71 -9.79 -13.54 0.90
C SER A 71 -10.15 -14.86 0.20
N MET A 72 -9.80 -16.00 0.80
CA MET A 72 -10.20 -17.33 0.30
C MET A 72 -11.73 -17.51 0.27
N LEU A 73 -12.44 -17.09 1.32
CA LEU A 73 -13.90 -17.20 1.40
C LEU A 73 -14.59 -16.37 0.31
N LEU A 74 -14.10 -15.16 0.04
CA LEU A 74 -14.63 -14.32 -1.04
C LEU A 74 -14.43 -14.97 -2.42
N ILE A 75 -13.25 -15.52 -2.70
CA ILE A 75 -12.97 -16.21 -3.97
C ILE A 75 -13.89 -17.42 -4.15
N VAL A 76 -14.04 -18.24 -3.12
CA VAL A 76 -14.92 -19.42 -3.16
C VAL A 76 -16.39 -19.03 -3.34
N LEU A 77 -16.86 -17.98 -2.67
CA LEU A 77 -18.21 -17.47 -2.84
C LEU A 77 -18.48 -17.04 -4.29
N LEU A 78 -17.55 -16.29 -4.89
CA LEU A 78 -17.67 -15.83 -6.28
C LEU A 78 -17.69 -17.01 -7.27
N LEU A 79 -16.81 -17.99 -7.08
CA LEU A 79 -16.80 -19.20 -7.92
C LEU A 79 -18.08 -20.03 -7.77
N ALA A 80 -18.58 -20.18 -6.54
CA ALA A 80 -19.79 -20.94 -6.28
C ALA A 80 -21.04 -20.28 -6.87
N MET A 81 -21.16 -18.94 -6.83
CA MET A 81 -22.27 -18.23 -7.47
C MET A 81 -22.22 -18.37 -9.00
N THR A 82 -21.01 -18.32 -9.56
CA THR A 82 -20.80 -18.54 -10.98
C THR A 82 -21.21 -19.97 -11.36
N ALA A 83 -20.62 -20.98 -10.72
CA ALA A 83 -20.89 -22.38 -11.02
C ALA A 83 -22.33 -22.82 -10.71
N GLY A 84 -22.94 -22.31 -9.64
CA GLY A 84 -24.32 -22.60 -9.26
C GLY A 84 -25.35 -22.08 -10.27
N PHE A 85 -25.07 -20.95 -10.90
CA PHE A 85 -25.92 -20.40 -11.95
C PHE A 85 -25.77 -21.16 -13.28
N PHE A 86 -24.54 -21.50 -13.67
CA PHE A 86 -24.29 -22.27 -14.90
C PHE A 86 -24.71 -23.74 -14.82
N GLY A 87 -24.73 -24.33 -13.62
CA GLY A 87 -25.13 -25.73 -13.39
C GLY A 87 -26.63 -26.00 -13.46
N GLY A 88 -27.48 -25.00 -13.70
CA GLY A 88 -28.95 -25.15 -13.84
C GLY A 88 -29.71 -25.51 -12.54
N ALA A 89 -29.01 -25.89 -11.48
CA ALA A 89 -29.56 -26.24 -10.17
C ALA A 89 -29.77 -25.02 -9.23
N GLY A 90 -29.44 -23.81 -9.70
CA GLY A 90 -29.70 -22.56 -8.97
C GLY A 90 -29.05 -22.53 -7.58
N LEU A 91 -29.82 -22.11 -6.56
CA LEU A 91 -29.34 -21.95 -5.19
C LEU A 91 -28.81 -23.26 -4.57
N LEU A 92 -29.44 -24.40 -4.87
CA LEU A 92 -29.05 -25.70 -4.32
C LEU A 92 -27.72 -26.20 -4.94
N GLY A 93 -27.54 -25.97 -6.25
CA GLY A 93 -26.28 -26.27 -6.92
C GLY A 93 -25.14 -25.37 -6.44
N GLY A 94 -25.40 -24.07 -6.32
CA GLY A 94 -24.43 -23.11 -5.78
C GLY A 94 -24.02 -23.43 -4.35
N LEU A 95 -24.97 -23.82 -3.49
CA LEU A 95 -24.68 -24.22 -2.10
C LEU A 95 -23.82 -25.49 -2.05
N PHE A 96 -24.13 -26.50 -2.88
CA PHE A 96 -23.35 -27.73 -2.94
C PHE A 96 -21.91 -27.46 -3.39
N VAL A 97 -21.73 -26.71 -4.48
CA VAL A 97 -20.41 -26.32 -4.99
C VAL A 97 -19.65 -25.45 -3.99
N PHE A 98 -20.35 -24.56 -3.28
CA PHE A 98 -19.77 -23.74 -2.22
C PHE A 98 -19.17 -24.60 -1.11
N ILE A 99 -19.88 -25.61 -0.60
CA ILE A 99 -19.36 -26.49 0.47
C ILE A 99 -18.12 -27.25 0.00
N VAL A 100 -18.13 -27.78 -1.23
CA VAL A 100 -17.00 -28.54 -1.79
C VAL A 100 -15.78 -27.63 -1.97
N LEU A 101 -15.96 -26.45 -2.55
CA LEU A 101 -14.87 -25.48 -2.73
C LEU A 101 -14.37 -24.89 -1.42
N LEU A 102 -15.24 -24.75 -0.41
CA LEU A 102 -14.84 -24.30 0.93
C LEU A 102 -13.92 -25.33 1.58
N ALA A 103 -14.28 -26.62 1.52
CA ALA A 103 -13.43 -27.70 2.00
C ALA A 103 -12.08 -27.76 1.25
N ALA A 104 -12.12 -27.62 -0.08
CA ALA A 104 -10.90 -27.60 -0.91
C ALA A 104 -10.00 -26.39 -0.60
N GLY A 105 -10.57 -25.21 -0.41
CA GLY A 105 -9.77 -24.03 -0.12
C GLY A 105 -9.26 -23.97 1.32
N ILE A 106 -9.95 -24.57 2.30
CA ILE A 106 -9.39 -24.78 3.65
C ILE A 106 -8.18 -25.71 3.56
N PHE A 107 -8.24 -26.78 2.77
CA PHE A 107 -7.12 -27.69 2.55
C PHE A 107 -5.93 -26.99 1.89
N LEU A 108 -6.17 -26.13 0.88
CA LEU A 108 -5.10 -25.44 0.16
C LEU A 108 -4.42 -24.33 0.99
N VAL A 109 -5.16 -23.70 1.88
CA VAL A 109 -4.67 -22.65 2.78
C VAL A 109 -3.93 -23.23 3.98
N ARG A 110 -4.01 -24.55 4.21
CA ARG A 110 -3.43 -25.20 5.39
C ARG A 110 -1.94 -25.47 5.27
#